data_AF-A0A318CVX2-F1
#
_entry.id   AF-A0A318CVX2-F1
#
_cell.length_a   1.000
_cell.length_b   1.000
_cell.length_c   1.000
_cell.angle_alpha   90.00
_cell.angle_beta   90.00
_cell.angle_gamma   90.00
#
_symmetry.space_group_name_H-M   'P 1'
#
loop_
_entity.id
_entity.type
_entity.pdbx_description
1 polymer ?
#
loop_
_entity_poly.entity_id
_entity_poly.type
_entity_poly.pdbx_seq_one_letter_code
_entity_poly.pdbx_strand_id
1 'polypeptide(L)'
;MLNEFETPQPKLITHILEIINSAILVVNALDRIVFANSKAVMMFKAEEKELVDSPLAEIFMPEDQDMLLHNILKITRSQGEFEGEAMLHRPNGSRFMGLLSASSWQWEQGVGVVITIHDITNLKKIEWELRRSERMVFLGRMLNDISHQIRNPVLTIGGFSRRLAKSDIQKPEHIQAIMDESARLELLLNTLNEFIQLNRPKLEPLPVKYLIENIESHLIGLAEGHGAKWISKISSSLPKERVLADPGIFIRALEAVVTNAFDAYEREDTEKIIEFRVEPVNNGPLACAFCINDRGSGIKASVLPNVFSPFFTTKTGHIGMGLTFAHRIMEEQIGDIAIESSPGAGTSLTLYLSKERRREIRIKKI
;
A
#
# COMPACT_ATOMS: atom_id res chain seq x y z
N MET A 1 37.40 -16.34 43.04
CA MET A 1 37.52 -17.51 42.15
C MET A 1 36.44 -17.42 41.08
N LEU A 2 36.61 -16.50 40.14
CA LEU A 2 35.95 -16.57 38.84
C LEU A 2 36.99 -17.29 37.97
N ASN A 3 36.89 -18.62 37.91
CA ASN A 3 37.83 -19.42 37.13
C ASN A 3 37.76 -18.98 35.67
N GLU A 4 38.94 -18.94 35.09
CA GLU A 4 39.25 -18.73 33.68
C GLU A 4 38.14 -19.32 32.79
N PHE A 5 37.53 -18.48 31.95
CA PHE A 5 36.76 -18.98 30.82
C PHE A 5 37.74 -19.71 29.89
N GLU A 6 37.96 -21.00 30.15
CA GLU A 6 38.55 -21.91 29.17
C GLU A 6 37.79 -21.71 27.84
N THR A 7 38.53 -21.62 26.74
CA THR A 7 37.94 -21.57 25.40
C THR A 7 36.87 -22.67 25.28
N PRO A 8 35.61 -22.33 25.00
CA PRO A 8 34.51 -23.28 25.04
C PRO A 8 34.80 -24.45 24.09
N GLN A 9 34.69 -25.67 24.59
CA GLN A 9 34.90 -26.87 23.78
C GLN A 9 33.94 -26.87 22.59
N PRO A 10 34.32 -27.39 21.40
CA PRO A 10 33.49 -27.38 20.20
C PRO A 10 32.07 -27.93 20.44
N LYS A 11 31.93 -28.97 21.28
CA LYS A 11 30.63 -29.55 21.67
C LYS A 11 29.72 -28.57 22.42
N LEU A 12 30.28 -27.70 23.25
CA LEU A 12 29.53 -26.69 23.98
C LEU A 12 28.99 -25.61 23.04
N ILE A 13 29.79 -25.19 22.05
CA ILE A 13 29.38 -24.21 21.03
C ILE A 13 28.21 -24.76 20.21
N THR A 14 28.31 -26.00 19.72
CA THR A 14 27.20 -26.64 18.99
C THR A 14 25.94 -26.72 19.86
N HIS A 15 26.07 -27.09 21.13
CA HIS A 15 24.92 -27.14 22.04
C HIS A 15 24.29 -25.76 22.26
N ILE A 16 25.10 -24.69 22.36
CA ILE A 16 24.61 -23.31 22.47
C ILE A 16 23.81 -22.93 21.21
N LEU A 17 24.30 -23.25 20.01
CA LEU A 17 23.59 -22.96 18.77
C LEU A 17 22.23 -23.70 18.67
N GLU A 18 22.13 -24.89 19.26
CA GLU A 18 20.91 -25.69 19.29
C GLU A 18 19.83 -25.14 20.24
N ILE A 19 20.22 -24.52 21.36
CA ILE A 19 19.26 -23.99 22.35
C ILE A 19 18.77 -22.58 22.01
N ILE A 20 19.47 -21.85 21.14
CA ILE A 20 19.04 -20.51 20.71
C ILE A 20 17.68 -20.60 20.04
N ASN A 21 16.73 -19.77 20.47
CA ASN A 21 15.35 -19.73 19.96
C ASN A 21 15.18 -18.99 18.62
N SER A 22 16.24 -18.96 17.81
CA SER A 22 16.26 -18.41 16.45
C SER A 22 16.70 -19.50 15.50
N ALA A 23 16.18 -19.51 14.28
CA ALA A 23 16.75 -20.35 13.24
C ALA A 23 18.12 -19.81 12.88
N ILE A 24 19.14 -20.64 12.90
CA ILE A 24 20.52 -20.27 12.56
C ILE A 24 20.94 -21.12 11.36
N LEU A 25 21.39 -20.44 10.31
CA LEU A 25 22.02 -21.04 9.14
C LEU A 25 23.46 -20.54 9.03
N VAL A 26 24.39 -21.44 8.72
CA VAL A 26 25.76 -21.06 8.36
C VAL A 26 25.97 -21.37 6.90
N VAL A 27 26.56 -20.42 6.18
CA VAL A 27 26.67 -20.44 4.73
C VAL A 27 28.14 -20.27 4.36
N ASN A 28 28.61 -21.13 3.47
CA ASN A 28 29.99 -21.10 3.00
C ASN A 28 30.21 -20.07 1.87
N ALA A 29 31.42 -20.00 1.34
CA ALA A 29 31.78 -19.09 0.25
C ALA A 29 31.10 -19.41 -1.11
N LEU A 30 30.51 -20.60 -1.25
CA LEU A 30 29.75 -21.04 -2.43
C LEU A 30 28.24 -20.88 -2.26
N ASP A 31 27.81 -20.10 -1.26
CA ASP A 31 26.41 -19.81 -0.95
C ASP A 31 25.59 -21.07 -0.63
N ARG A 32 26.25 -22.12 -0.12
CA ARG A 32 25.61 -23.35 0.38
C ARG A 32 25.52 -23.37 1.89
N ILE A 33 24.42 -23.89 2.39
CA ILE A 33 24.18 -24.07 3.82
C ILE A 33 25.05 -25.22 4.31
N VAL A 34 25.93 -24.97 5.28
CA VAL A 34 26.82 -25.97 5.89
C VAL A 34 26.42 -26.36 7.31
N PHE A 35 25.53 -25.58 7.92
CA PHE A 35 24.95 -25.88 9.22
C PHE A 35 23.56 -25.25 9.32
N ALA A 36 22.63 -25.99 9.94
CA ALA A 36 21.32 -25.52 10.30
C ALA A 36 20.98 -26.07 11.69
N ASN A 37 20.68 -25.20 12.66
CA ASN A 37 20.28 -25.68 13.99
C ASN A 37 18.86 -26.30 13.95
N SER A 38 18.47 -27.00 15.02
CA SER A 38 17.14 -27.60 15.14
C SER A 38 15.99 -26.59 14.94
N LYS A 39 16.17 -25.32 15.34
CA LYS A 39 15.16 -24.27 15.10
C LYS A 39 14.99 -23.94 13.62
N ALA A 40 16.06 -23.94 12.83
CA ALA A 40 15.97 -23.77 11.39
C ALA A 40 15.21 -24.94 10.75
N VAL A 41 15.56 -26.17 11.10
CA VAL A 41 14.87 -27.40 10.64
C VAL A 41 13.37 -27.34 10.95
N MET A 42 13.00 -26.97 12.18
CA MET A 42 11.60 -26.78 12.59
C MET A 42 10.90 -25.64 11.84
N MET A 43 11.56 -24.49 11.70
CA MET A 43 10.99 -23.30 11.05
C MET A 43 10.71 -23.53 9.57
N PHE A 44 11.65 -24.15 8.86
CA PHE A 44 11.52 -24.50 7.45
C PHE A 44 10.67 -25.75 7.21
N LYS A 45 10.29 -26.48 8.28
CA LYS A 45 9.52 -27.74 8.19
C LYS A 45 10.18 -28.72 7.22
N ALA A 46 11.50 -28.84 7.35
CA ALA A 46 12.36 -29.65 6.51
C ALA A 46 13.08 -30.69 7.39
N GLU A 47 13.69 -31.70 6.78
CA GLU A 47 14.71 -32.50 7.41
C GLU A 47 16.07 -31.76 7.34
N GLU A 48 16.96 -32.02 8.30
CA GLU A 48 18.29 -31.40 8.34
C GLU A 48 19.06 -31.62 7.02
N LYS A 49 18.98 -32.83 6.45
CA LYS A 49 19.63 -33.20 5.19
C LYS A 49 19.07 -32.47 3.95
N GLU A 50 17.88 -31.88 4.04
CA GLU A 50 17.29 -31.07 2.97
C GLU A 50 17.79 -29.61 3.04
N LEU A 51 18.20 -29.16 4.23
CA LEU A 51 18.76 -27.83 4.43
C LEU A 51 20.28 -27.82 4.31
N VAL A 52 20.97 -28.77 4.92
CA VAL A 52 22.43 -28.88 4.84
C VAL A 52 22.82 -29.32 3.42
N ASP A 53 23.87 -28.72 2.91
CA ASP A 53 24.40 -28.83 1.55
C ASP A 53 23.50 -28.27 0.42
N SER A 54 22.29 -27.78 0.71
CA SER A 54 21.47 -27.11 -0.30
C SER A 54 21.96 -25.68 -0.56
N PRO A 55 21.78 -25.16 -1.79
CA PRO A 55 21.99 -23.76 -2.09
C PRO A 55 21.06 -22.88 -1.24
N LEU A 56 21.61 -21.82 -0.64
CA LEU A 56 20.83 -20.86 0.14
C LEU A 56 19.69 -20.24 -0.68
N ALA A 57 19.82 -20.17 -2.00
CA ALA A 57 18.77 -19.68 -2.91
C ALA A 57 17.46 -20.46 -2.81
N GLU A 58 17.48 -21.75 -2.45
CA GLU A 58 16.28 -22.60 -2.41
C GLU A 58 15.27 -22.19 -1.33
N ILE A 59 15.73 -21.50 -0.28
CA ILE A 59 14.85 -20.98 0.78
C ILE A 59 14.26 -19.59 0.47
N PHE A 60 14.72 -18.93 -0.60
CA PHE A 60 14.18 -17.65 -1.06
C PHE A 60 13.14 -17.86 -2.15
N MET A 61 12.18 -16.93 -2.25
CA MET A 61 11.23 -16.91 -3.37
C MET A 61 11.99 -16.75 -4.70
N PRO A 62 11.55 -17.39 -5.81
CA PRO A 62 12.23 -17.31 -7.10
C PRO A 62 12.53 -15.88 -7.55
N GLU A 63 11.61 -14.95 -7.33
CA GLU A 63 11.77 -13.53 -7.68
C GLU A 63 12.87 -12.81 -6.87
N ASP A 64 13.23 -13.33 -5.69
CA ASP A 64 14.19 -12.72 -4.76
C ASP A 64 15.61 -13.32 -4.88
N GLN A 65 15.80 -14.42 -5.62
CA GLN A 65 17.08 -15.14 -5.70
C GLN A 65 18.17 -14.32 -6.41
N ASP A 66 17.84 -13.64 -7.51
CA ASP A 66 18.84 -12.98 -8.36
C ASP A 66 19.34 -11.63 -7.83
N MET A 67 18.47 -10.89 -7.13
CA MET A 67 18.77 -9.54 -6.65
C MET A 67 18.90 -9.49 -5.13
N LEU A 68 17.83 -9.83 -4.40
CA LEU A 68 17.78 -9.65 -2.95
C LEU A 68 18.83 -10.52 -2.26
N LEU A 69 18.85 -11.81 -2.54
CA LEU A 69 19.83 -12.71 -1.95
C LEU A 69 21.27 -12.32 -2.31
N HIS A 70 21.53 -12.04 -3.59
CA HIS A 70 22.86 -11.62 -4.06
C HIS A 70 23.39 -10.44 -3.24
N ASN A 71 22.55 -9.42 -3.05
CA ASN A 71 22.96 -8.23 -2.33
C ASN A 71 23.02 -8.45 -0.81
N ILE A 72 22.16 -9.30 -0.23
CA ILE A 72 22.28 -9.73 1.18
C ILE A 72 23.67 -10.27 1.43
N LEU A 73 24.11 -11.22 0.60
CA LEU A 73 25.42 -11.84 0.73
C LEU A 73 26.55 -10.84 0.48
N LYS A 74 26.44 -10.00 -0.55
CA LYS A 74 27.46 -8.98 -0.84
C LYS A 74 27.61 -7.97 0.29
N ILE A 75 26.51 -7.39 0.77
CA ILE A 75 26.53 -6.42 1.88
C ILE A 75 27.10 -7.10 3.13
N THR A 76 26.61 -8.29 3.48
CA THR A 76 27.09 -9.00 4.66
C THR A 76 28.59 -9.27 4.60
N ARG A 77 29.11 -9.70 3.45
CA ARG A 77 30.55 -9.98 3.25
C ARG A 77 31.43 -8.73 3.18
N SER A 78 30.91 -7.60 2.72
CA SER A 78 31.69 -6.36 2.54
C SER A 78 31.59 -5.39 3.72
N GLN A 79 30.42 -5.31 4.36
CA GLN A 79 30.12 -4.39 5.47
C GLN A 79 30.06 -5.10 6.83
N GLY A 80 30.10 -6.44 6.86
CA GLY A 80 30.11 -7.24 8.08
C GLY A 80 28.73 -7.73 8.50
N GLU A 81 27.67 -6.96 8.28
CA GLU A 81 26.32 -7.28 8.74
C GLU A 81 25.20 -6.83 7.78
N PHE A 82 24.04 -7.48 7.90
CA PHE A 82 22.80 -7.13 7.23
C PHE A 82 21.59 -7.43 8.11
N GLU A 83 20.53 -6.64 7.97
CA GLU A 83 19.23 -6.93 8.57
C GLU A 83 18.10 -6.56 7.59
N GLY A 84 17.07 -7.41 7.50
CA GLY A 84 15.90 -7.10 6.69
C GLY A 84 14.88 -8.22 6.63
N GLU A 85 13.66 -7.89 6.23
CA GLU A 85 12.60 -8.87 6.05
C GLU A 85 12.73 -9.53 4.68
N ALA A 86 12.23 -10.75 4.50
CA ALA A 86 12.07 -11.41 3.20
C ALA A 86 10.92 -12.42 3.27
N MET A 87 10.21 -12.61 2.15
CA MET A 87 9.33 -13.77 2.02
C MET A 87 10.21 -14.98 1.74
N LEU A 88 10.09 -16.01 2.56
CA LEU A 88 10.86 -17.24 2.45
C LEU A 88 9.95 -18.39 2.08
N HIS A 89 10.51 -19.36 1.36
CA HIS A 89 9.84 -20.56 0.92
C HIS A 89 10.32 -21.76 1.73
N ARG A 90 9.39 -22.65 2.08
CA ARG A 90 9.68 -23.93 2.73
C ARG A 90 9.74 -25.03 1.66
N PRO A 91 10.55 -26.09 1.84
CA PRO A 91 10.60 -27.20 0.89
C PRO A 91 9.24 -27.83 0.58
N ASN A 92 8.31 -27.80 1.53
CA ASN A 92 6.95 -28.32 1.37
C ASN A 92 5.98 -27.43 0.56
N GLY A 93 6.43 -26.32 -0.03
CA GLY A 93 5.59 -25.43 -0.83
C GLY A 93 5.00 -24.23 -0.07
N SER A 94 5.02 -24.25 1.26
CA SER A 94 4.46 -23.16 2.07
C SER A 94 5.44 -21.99 2.22
N ARG A 95 4.94 -20.80 2.53
CA ARG A 95 5.74 -19.57 2.66
C ARG A 95 5.56 -18.89 4.01
N PHE A 96 6.52 -18.07 4.41
CA PHE A 96 6.45 -17.27 5.62
C PHE A 96 7.29 -16.00 5.51
N MET A 97 6.96 -15.00 6.32
CA MET A 97 7.77 -13.78 6.41
C MET A 97 8.89 -13.99 7.42
N GLY A 98 10.14 -13.95 6.95
CA GLY A 98 11.33 -14.03 7.79
C GLY A 98 11.95 -12.66 8.01
N LEU A 99 12.30 -12.33 9.25
CA LEU A 99 13.29 -11.29 9.56
C LEU A 99 14.67 -11.95 9.57
N LEU A 100 15.50 -11.54 8.63
CA LEU A 100 16.87 -12.00 8.43
C LEU A 100 17.83 -11.05 9.13
N SER A 101 18.75 -11.59 9.92
CA SER A 101 19.95 -10.87 10.35
C SER A 101 21.15 -11.72 9.95
N ALA A 102 22.03 -11.16 9.14
CA ALA A 102 23.19 -11.87 8.63
C ALA A 102 24.47 -11.17 9.10
N SER A 103 25.47 -11.95 9.49
CA SER A 103 26.77 -11.46 9.90
C SER A 103 27.85 -12.29 9.24
N SER A 104 28.94 -11.66 8.80
CA SER A 104 30.09 -12.39 8.27
C SER A 104 31.20 -12.51 9.30
N TRP A 105 31.99 -13.56 9.15
CA TRP A 105 33.26 -13.69 9.85
C TRP A 105 34.37 -14.07 8.86
N GLN A 106 35.57 -13.58 9.13
CA GLN A 106 36.78 -13.94 8.39
C GLN A 106 37.37 -15.23 8.97
N TRP A 107 37.75 -16.18 8.11
CA TRP A 107 38.53 -17.35 8.51
C TRP A 107 39.65 -17.61 7.46
N GLU A 108 40.59 -18.52 7.74
CA GLU A 108 41.78 -18.73 6.89
C GLU A 108 41.49 -19.05 5.41
N GLN A 109 40.33 -19.66 5.09
CA GLN A 109 39.96 -20.11 3.74
C GLN A 109 38.84 -19.25 3.10
N GLY A 110 38.52 -18.06 3.66
CA GLY A 110 37.51 -17.15 3.11
C GLY A 110 36.57 -16.50 4.14
N VAL A 111 35.47 -15.93 3.64
CA VAL A 111 34.45 -15.24 4.45
C VAL A 111 33.22 -16.13 4.60
N GLY A 112 32.95 -16.57 5.82
CA GLY A 112 31.72 -17.27 6.17
C GLY A 112 30.59 -16.31 6.50
N VAL A 113 29.34 -16.75 6.34
CA VAL A 113 28.15 -15.96 6.68
C VAL A 113 27.24 -16.76 7.62
N VAL A 114 26.87 -16.18 8.76
CA VAL A 114 25.82 -16.70 9.63
C VAL A 114 24.56 -15.89 9.39
N ILE A 115 23.43 -16.56 9.21
CA ILE A 115 22.12 -15.95 9.04
C ILE A 115 21.21 -16.45 10.15
N THR A 116 20.71 -15.52 10.97
CA THR A 116 19.62 -15.79 11.90
C THR A 116 18.29 -15.39 11.28
N ILE A 117 17.28 -16.23 11.45
CA ILE A 117 15.95 -16.03 10.88
C ILE A 117 14.92 -16.10 12.00
N HIS A 118 14.02 -15.11 12.02
CA HIS A 118 12.84 -15.08 12.87
C HIS A 118 11.57 -15.11 12.01
N ASP A 119 10.67 -16.06 12.26
CA ASP A 119 9.35 -16.08 11.61
C ASP A 119 8.47 -14.98 12.22
N ILE A 120 8.28 -13.89 11.47
CA ILE A 120 7.47 -12.74 11.86
C ILE A 120 6.07 -12.79 11.22
N THR A 121 5.63 -13.93 10.69
CA THR A 121 4.32 -14.08 10.03
C THR A 121 3.17 -13.71 10.97
N ASN A 122 3.19 -14.19 12.22
CA ASN A 122 2.16 -13.86 13.20
C ASN A 122 2.21 -12.38 13.61
N LEU A 123 3.42 -11.81 13.74
CA LEU A 123 3.58 -10.38 14.01
C LEU A 123 2.97 -9.53 12.89
N LYS A 124 3.21 -9.90 11.63
CA LYS A 124 2.62 -9.22 10.45
C LYS A 124 1.10 -9.40 10.37
N LYS A 125 0.55 -10.52 10.83
CA LYS A 125 -0.91 -10.71 10.94
C LYS A 125 -1.52 -9.80 12.01
N ILE A 126 -0.89 -9.72 13.18
CA ILE A 126 -1.34 -8.83 14.26
C ILE A 126 -1.24 -7.36 13.82
N GLU A 127 -0.15 -6.96 13.18
CA GLU A 127 0.02 -5.63 12.59
C GLU A 127 -1.15 -5.31 11.63
N TRP A 128 -1.55 -6.29 10.82
CA TRP A 128 -2.67 -6.15 9.88
C TRP A 128 -4.04 -6.02 10.58
N GLU A 129 -4.31 -6.88 11.57
CA GLU A 129 -5.55 -6.81 12.35
C GLU A 129 -5.67 -5.50 13.12
N LEU A 130 -4.55 -4.98 13.64
CA LEU A 130 -4.49 -3.67 14.29
C LEU A 130 -4.89 -2.56 13.32
N ARG A 131 -4.30 -2.50 12.12
CA ARG A 131 -4.68 -1.50 11.09
C ARG A 131 -6.15 -1.58 10.71
N ARG A 132 -6.69 -2.81 10.55
CA ARG A 132 -8.12 -3.01 10.30
C ARG A 132 -8.97 -2.49 11.46
N SER A 133 -8.54 -2.73 12.70
CA SER A 133 -9.20 -2.20 13.89
C SER A 133 -9.17 -0.67 13.94
N GLU A 134 -8.04 -0.03 13.59
CA GLU A 134 -7.94 1.43 13.50
C GLU A 134 -8.94 2.02 12.49
N ARG A 135 -9.10 1.38 11.33
CA ARG A 135 -10.11 1.78 10.35
C ARG A 135 -11.54 1.61 10.87
N MET A 136 -11.82 0.53 11.62
CA MET A 136 -13.14 0.36 12.25
C MET A 136 -13.40 1.39 13.35
N VAL A 137 -12.39 1.74 14.15
CA VAL A 137 -12.51 2.82 15.15
C VAL A 137 -12.79 4.15 14.46
N PHE A 138 -12.13 4.43 13.35
CA PHE A 138 -12.40 5.61 12.52
C PHE A 138 -13.85 5.63 12.04
N LEU A 139 -14.36 4.54 11.45
CA LEU A 139 -15.79 4.41 11.10
C LEU A 139 -16.70 4.58 12.32
N GLY A 140 -16.34 4.00 13.46
CA GLY A 140 -17.10 4.08 14.70
C GLY A 140 -17.26 5.52 15.20
N ARG A 141 -16.22 6.36 15.05
CA ARG A 141 -16.30 7.80 15.37
C ARG A 141 -17.31 8.55 14.49
N MET A 142 -17.65 8.00 13.32
CA MET A 142 -18.61 8.57 12.38
C MET A 142 -19.93 7.82 12.33
N LEU A 143 -20.19 6.92 13.28
CA LEU A 143 -21.39 6.09 13.27
C LEU A 143 -22.67 6.94 13.20
N ASN A 144 -22.67 8.10 13.87
CA ASN A 144 -23.79 9.02 13.84
C ASN A 144 -24.02 9.57 12.42
N ASP A 145 -22.95 10.02 11.75
CA ASP A 145 -23.03 10.57 10.40
C ASP A 145 -23.44 9.50 9.38
N ILE A 146 -22.87 8.28 9.48
CA ILE A 146 -23.28 7.12 8.68
C ILE A 146 -24.76 6.82 8.89
N SER A 147 -25.21 6.79 10.16
CA SER A 147 -26.61 6.51 10.49
C SER A 147 -27.54 7.57 9.91
N HIS A 148 -27.14 8.84 9.94
CA HIS A 148 -27.88 9.92 9.29
C HIS A 148 -27.93 9.74 7.76
N GLN A 149 -26.80 9.44 7.13
CA GLN A 149 -26.72 9.23 5.69
C GLN A 149 -27.49 7.99 5.21
N ILE A 150 -27.65 6.95 6.04
CA ILE A 150 -28.50 5.79 5.74
C ILE A 150 -29.98 6.11 5.99
N ARG A 151 -30.29 6.76 7.12
CA ARG A 151 -31.68 7.06 7.50
C ARG A 151 -32.38 7.93 6.46
N ASN A 152 -31.67 8.89 5.87
CA ASN A 152 -32.24 9.83 4.91
C ASN A 152 -32.83 9.13 3.65
N PRO A 153 -32.06 8.34 2.87
CA PRO A 153 -32.59 7.54 1.77
C PRO A 153 -33.74 6.63 2.20
N VAL A 154 -33.60 5.93 3.34
CA VAL A 154 -34.61 4.99 3.83
C VAL A 154 -35.96 5.68 4.12
N LEU A 155 -35.93 6.86 4.74
CA LEU A 155 -37.13 7.65 4.99
C LEU A 155 -37.79 8.13 3.69
N THR A 156 -36.98 8.57 2.72
CA THR A 156 -37.46 9.02 1.42
C THR A 156 -38.10 7.88 0.63
N ILE A 157 -37.42 6.73 0.55
CA ILE A 157 -37.93 5.51 -0.10
C ILE A 157 -39.25 5.08 0.55
N GLY A 158 -39.28 4.96 1.88
CA GLY A 158 -40.49 4.57 2.61
C GLY A 158 -41.65 5.56 2.46
N GLY A 159 -41.35 6.86 2.44
CA GLY A 159 -42.32 7.93 2.23
C GLY A 159 -42.98 7.89 0.85
N PHE A 160 -42.18 7.81 -0.22
CA PHE A 160 -42.70 7.70 -1.58
C PHE A 160 -43.42 6.37 -1.83
N SER A 161 -42.92 5.26 -1.27
CA SER A 161 -43.56 3.95 -1.36
C SER A 161 -44.96 3.97 -0.72
N ARG A 162 -45.11 4.59 0.44
CA ARG A 162 -46.42 4.75 1.10
C ARG A 162 -47.37 5.65 0.33
N ARG A 163 -46.86 6.67 -0.36
CA ARG A 163 -47.67 7.55 -1.21
C ARG A 163 -48.15 6.83 -2.47
N LEU A 164 -47.31 5.98 -3.07
CA LEU A 164 -47.70 5.11 -4.18
C LEU A 164 -48.76 4.09 -3.73
N ALA A 165 -48.61 3.48 -2.56
CA ALA A 165 -49.58 2.52 -2.03
C ALA A 165 -50.97 3.11 -1.71
N LYS A 166 -51.07 4.44 -1.54
CA LYS A 166 -52.33 5.16 -1.24
C LYS A 166 -52.97 5.82 -2.47
N SER A 167 -52.35 5.73 -3.65
CA SER A 167 -52.77 6.43 -4.86
C SER A 167 -52.95 5.42 -5.99
N ASP A 168 -54.13 5.39 -6.61
CA ASP A 168 -54.38 4.56 -7.80
C ASP A 168 -53.60 5.04 -9.03
N ILE A 169 -53.14 6.29 -9.01
CA ILE A 169 -52.31 6.88 -10.07
C ILE A 169 -50.86 6.81 -9.61
N GLN A 170 -50.05 6.01 -10.31
CA GLN A 170 -48.61 6.00 -10.12
C GLN A 170 -48.02 7.28 -10.71
N LYS A 171 -47.27 8.03 -9.90
CA LYS A 171 -46.52 9.19 -10.36
C LYS A 171 -45.08 8.77 -10.65
N PRO A 172 -44.61 8.87 -11.91
CA PRO A 172 -43.24 8.50 -12.29
C PRO A 172 -42.17 9.15 -11.40
N GLU A 173 -42.38 10.40 -10.98
CA GLU A 173 -41.48 11.13 -10.06
C GLU A 173 -41.22 10.39 -8.75
N HIS A 174 -42.24 9.73 -8.17
CA HIS A 174 -42.07 9.00 -6.92
C HIS A 174 -41.26 7.71 -7.12
N ILE A 175 -41.45 7.04 -8.27
CA ILE A 175 -40.71 5.84 -8.62
C ILE A 175 -39.25 6.22 -8.86
N GLN A 176 -39.00 7.29 -9.60
CA GLN A 176 -37.65 7.81 -9.84
C GLN A 176 -36.94 8.17 -8.54
N ALA A 177 -37.61 8.90 -7.65
CA ALA A 177 -37.02 9.26 -6.35
C ALA A 177 -36.66 8.03 -5.48
N ILE A 178 -37.45 6.94 -5.56
CA ILE A 178 -37.11 5.67 -4.89
C ILE A 178 -35.86 5.03 -5.52
N MET A 179 -35.79 5.01 -6.86
CA MET A 179 -34.65 4.44 -7.58
C MET A 179 -33.36 5.22 -7.30
N ASP A 180 -33.41 6.55 -7.35
CA ASP A 180 -32.27 7.43 -7.10
C ASP A 180 -31.73 7.26 -5.67
N GLU A 181 -32.62 7.24 -4.67
CA GLU A 181 -32.20 7.03 -3.27
C GLU A 181 -31.70 5.61 -3.00
N SER A 182 -32.22 4.60 -3.72
CA SER A 182 -31.71 3.23 -3.64
C SER A 182 -30.29 3.14 -4.22
N ALA A 183 -30.06 3.72 -5.40
CA ALA A 183 -28.74 3.77 -6.01
C ALA A 183 -27.73 4.54 -5.14
N ARG A 184 -28.18 5.63 -4.50
CA ARG A 184 -27.36 6.39 -3.56
C ARG A 184 -26.98 5.57 -2.32
N LEU A 185 -27.91 4.79 -1.78
CA LEU A 185 -27.65 3.91 -0.64
C LEU A 185 -26.68 2.79 -1.01
N GLU A 186 -26.81 2.19 -2.19
CA GLU A 186 -25.87 1.20 -2.71
C GLU A 186 -24.46 1.77 -2.85
N LEU A 187 -24.33 2.97 -3.42
CA LEU A 187 -23.04 3.66 -3.53
C LEU A 187 -22.41 3.88 -2.14
N LEU A 188 -23.20 4.32 -1.15
CA LEU A 188 -22.72 4.51 0.22
C LEU A 188 -22.19 3.21 0.83
N LEU A 189 -22.95 2.11 0.70
CA LEU A 189 -22.55 0.82 1.24
C LEU A 189 -21.30 0.28 0.54
N ASN A 190 -21.20 0.45 -0.77
CA ASN A 190 -20.02 0.04 -1.53
C ASN A 190 -18.77 0.83 -1.11
N THR A 191 -18.85 2.16 -1.00
CA THR A 191 -17.73 3.00 -0.54
C THR A 191 -17.28 2.64 0.87
N LEU A 192 -18.23 2.39 1.79
CA LEU A 192 -17.90 1.95 3.16
C LEU A 192 -17.23 0.58 3.16
N ASN A 193 -17.73 -0.36 2.38
CA ASN A 193 -17.16 -1.69 2.29
C ASN A 193 -15.75 -1.67 1.67
N GLU A 194 -15.53 -0.87 0.62
CA GLU A 194 -14.21 -0.64 0.03
C GLU A 194 -13.22 -0.07 1.05
N PHE A 195 -13.64 0.89 1.87
CA PHE A 195 -12.81 1.44 2.94
C PHE A 195 -12.41 0.38 3.98
N ILE A 196 -13.35 -0.47 4.39
CA ILE A 196 -13.10 -1.55 5.37
C ILE A 196 -12.18 -2.62 4.75
N GLN A 197 -12.42 -2.99 3.49
CA GLN A 197 -11.72 -4.06 2.80
C GLN A 197 -10.42 -3.63 2.12
N LEU A 198 -10.06 -2.35 2.15
CA LEU A 198 -8.86 -1.84 1.49
C LEU A 198 -7.65 -2.71 1.85
N ASN A 199 -7.08 -3.44 0.89
CA ASN A 199 -6.04 -4.41 1.18
C ASN A 199 -4.80 -3.71 1.78
N ARG A 200 -3.93 -4.48 2.47
CA ARG A 200 -2.61 -3.96 2.83
C ARG A 200 -1.93 -3.55 1.52
N PRO A 201 -1.48 -2.30 1.38
CA PRO A 201 -0.71 -1.93 0.21
C PRO A 201 0.52 -2.82 0.14
N LYS A 202 0.62 -3.56 -0.96
CA LYS A 202 1.85 -4.25 -1.35
C LYS A 202 2.73 -3.20 -1.99
N LEU A 203 3.33 -2.40 -1.12
CA LEU A 203 4.25 -1.38 -1.54
C LEU A 203 5.41 -2.04 -2.29
N GLU A 204 5.61 -1.63 -3.53
CA GLU A 204 6.64 -2.15 -4.40
C GLU A 204 7.44 -0.98 -4.97
N PRO A 205 8.74 -1.19 -5.21
CA PRO A 205 9.57 -0.17 -5.79
C PRO A 205 9.44 -0.15 -7.31
N LEU A 206 8.83 0.92 -7.82
CA LEU A 206 8.43 1.03 -9.20
C LEU A 206 9.11 2.22 -9.88
N PRO A 207 9.61 2.07 -11.11
CA PRO A 207 9.97 3.23 -11.92
C PRO A 207 8.74 4.14 -12.07
N VAL A 208 8.92 5.46 -11.89
CA VAL A 208 7.82 6.43 -12.02
C VAL A 208 7.14 6.30 -13.39
N LYS A 209 7.92 6.11 -14.45
CA LYS A 209 7.41 5.89 -15.81
C LYS A 209 6.48 4.67 -15.92
N TYR A 210 6.85 3.54 -15.31
CA TYR A 210 6.00 2.35 -15.29
C TYR A 210 4.70 2.64 -14.55
N LEU A 211 4.76 3.32 -13.41
CA LEU A 211 3.56 3.68 -12.67
C LEU A 211 2.62 4.55 -13.52
N ILE A 212 3.15 5.58 -14.19
CA ILE A 212 2.38 6.44 -15.11
C ILE A 212 1.70 5.61 -16.20
N GLU A 213 2.43 4.73 -16.89
CA GLU A 213 1.88 3.91 -17.97
C GLU A 213 0.73 2.99 -17.49
N ASN A 214 0.81 2.47 -16.27
CA ASN A 214 -0.24 1.62 -15.69
C ASN A 214 -1.46 2.39 -15.19
N ILE A 215 -1.30 3.63 -14.75
CA ILE A 215 -2.42 4.44 -14.23
C ILE A 215 -3.10 5.26 -15.33
N GLU A 216 -2.34 5.77 -16.30
CA GLU A 216 -2.84 6.80 -17.22
C GLU A 216 -3.91 6.27 -18.17
N SER A 217 -3.73 5.06 -18.73
CA SER A 217 -4.72 4.44 -19.61
C SER A 217 -6.07 4.25 -18.91
N HIS A 218 -6.05 3.87 -17.64
CA HIS A 218 -7.22 3.71 -16.80
C HIS A 218 -7.92 5.05 -16.52
N LEU A 219 -7.15 6.08 -16.16
CA LEU A 219 -7.71 7.41 -15.88
C LEU A 219 -8.25 8.12 -17.12
N ILE A 220 -7.63 7.90 -18.30
CA ILE A 220 -8.16 8.36 -19.58
C ILE A 220 -9.53 7.75 -19.83
N GLY A 221 -9.66 6.42 -19.73
CA GLY A 221 -10.94 5.74 -19.93
C GLY A 221 -12.02 6.22 -18.95
N LEU A 222 -11.63 6.49 -17.69
CA LEU A 222 -12.51 7.09 -16.70
C LEU A 222 -12.96 8.51 -17.11
N ALA A 223 -12.06 9.35 -17.61
CA ALA A 223 -12.36 10.70 -18.05
C ALA A 223 -13.24 10.75 -19.31
N GLU A 224 -12.92 9.93 -20.30
CA GLU A 224 -13.72 9.82 -21.53
C GLU A 224 -15.14 9.32 -21.22
N GLY A 225 -15.28 8.35 -20.31
CA GLY A 225 -16.58 7.86 -19.84
C GLY A 225 -17.45 8.94 -19.17
N HIS A 226 -16.84 10.00 -18.63
CA HIS A 226 -17.53 11.14 -18.02
C HIS A 226 -17.64 12.36 -18.94
N GLY A 227 -17.27 12.20 -20.23
CA GLY A 227 -17.29 13.27 -21.23
C GLY A 227 -16.25 14.36 -21.00
N ALA A 228 -15.15 14.05 -20.31
CA ALA A 228 -14.07 14.99 -20.03
C ALA A 228 -12.88 14.79 -20.95
N LYS A 229 -12.30 15.91 -21.39
CA LYS A 229 -11.05 15.95 -22.14
C LYS A 229 -9.87 15.75 -21.19
N TRP A 230 -9.10 14.70 -21.41
CA TRP A 230 -7.87 14.44 -20.68
C TRP A 230 -6.68 15.16 -21.32
N ILE A 231 -5.88 15.84 -20.51
CA ILE A 231 -4.63 16.48 -20.93
C ILE A 231 -3.50 15.96 -20.04
N SER A 232 -2.53 15.28 -20.65
CA SER A 232 -1.35 14.79 -19.93
C SER A 232 -0.14 15.72 -20.10
N LYS A 233 0.51 16.05 -18.99
CA LYS A 233 1.74 16.84 -18.91
C LYS A 233 2.76 16.14 -18.02
N ILE A 234 3.46 15.19 -18.61
CA ILE A 234 4.51 14.44 -17.93
C ILE A 234 5.84 15.19 -18.12
N SER A 235 6.52 15.54 -17.02
CA SER A 235 7.84 16.16 -17.11
C SER A 235 8.83 15.27 -17.85
N SER A 236 9.71 15.86 -18.67
CA SER A 236 10.81 15.13 -19.30
C SER A 236 11.93 14.76 -18.31
N SER A 237 11.95 15.41 -17.14
CA SER A 237 12.92 15.21 -16.07
C SER A 237 12.37 14.37 -14.91
N LEU A 238 11.64 13.29 -15.21
CA LEU A 238 11.17 12.37 -14.17
C LEU A 238 12.32 11.85 -13.30
N PRO A 239 12.08 11.59 -12.00
CA PRO A 239 13.07 10.99 -11.12
C PRO A 239 13.60 9.69 -11.72
N LYS A 240 14.92 9.48 -11.64
CA LYS A 240 15.53 8.19 -12.01
C LYS A 240 15.32 7.15 -10.92
N GLU A 241 15.10 7.61 -9.70
CA GLU A 241 14.78 6.81 -8.53
C GLU A 241 13.39 6.18 -8.65
N ARG A 242 13.23 5.02 -8.01
CA ARG A 242 11.93 4.36 -7.92
C ARG A 242 11.07 5.00 -6.83
N VAL A 243 9.76 4.95 -7.03
CA VAL A 243 8.75 5.28 -6.01
C VAL A 243 8.31 4.02 -5.30
N LEU A 244 7.98 4.14 -4.02
CA LEU A 244 7.36 3.07 -3.26
C LEU A 244 5.84 3.21 -3.34
N ALA A 245 5.17 2.31 -4.06
CA ALA A 245 3.73 2.38 -4.24
C ALA A 245 3.12 0.98 -4.46
N ASP A 246 1.84 0.84 -4.13
CA ASP A 246 1.00 -0.24 -4.64
C ASP A 246 0.17 0.35 -5.79
N PRO A 247 0.41 -0.03 -7.06
CA PRO A 247 -0.27 0.56 -8.22
C PRO A 247 -1.79 0.45 -8.13
N GLY A 248 -2.30 -0.71 -7.68
CA GLY A 248 -3.73 -0.97 -7.65
C GLY A 248 -4.44 -0.05 -6.67
N ILE A 249 -3.87 0.11 -5.47
CA ILE A 249 -4.44 1.01 -4.46
C ILE A 249 -4.19 2.48 -4.83
N PHE A 250 -3.05 2.81 -5.46
CA PHE A 250 -2.76 4.19 -5.87
C PHE A 250 -3.72 4.68 -6.97
N ILE A 251 -4.07 3.80 -7.92
CA ILE A 251 -5.12 4.07 -8.91
C ILE A 251 -6.43 4.44 -8.22
N ARG A 252 -6.82 3.74 -7.14
CA ARG A 252 -8.06 4.07 -6.39
C ARG A 252 -8.05 5.48 -5.80
N ALA A 253 -6.91 5.96 -5.32
CA ALA A 253 -6.80 7.34 -4.84
C ALA A 253 -6.94 8.35 -5.98
N LEU A 254 -6.31 8.07 -7.12
CA LEU A 254 -6.41 8.93 -8.31
C LEU A 254 -7.83 8.91 -8.89
N GLU A 255 -8.52 7.77 -8.93
CA GLU A 255 -9.92 7.67 -9.32
C GLU A 255 -10.79 8.58 -8.45
N ALA A 256 -10.66 8.51 -7.13
CA ALA A 256 -11.44 9.34 -6.21
C ALA A 256 -11.21 10.85 -6.43
N VAL A 257 -9.97 11.24 -6.75
CA VAL A 257 -9.60 12.62 -7.06
C VAL A 257 -10.14 13.06 -8.43
N VAL A 258 -10.01 12.21 -9.44
CA VAL A 258 -10.49 12.45 -10.81
C VAL A 258 -12.02 12.53 -10.87
N THR A 259 -12.74 11.66 -10.17
CA THR A 259 -14.20 11.75 -10.04
C THR A 259 -14.61 13.07 -9.40
N ASN A 260 -13.97 13.46 -8.29
CA ASN A 260 -14.28 14.74 -7.65
C ASN A 260 -14.00 15.96 -8.56
N ALA A 261 -13.00 15.85 -9.44
CA ALA A 261 -12.66 16.85 -10.44
C ALA A 261 -13.75 16.98 -11.52
N PHE A 262 -14.38 15.88 -11.95
CA PHE A 262 -15.54 15.95 -12.85
C PHE A 262 -16.74 16.63 -12.19
N ASP A 263 -17.01 16.26 -10.95
CA ASP A 263 -18.14 16.77 -10.19
C ASP A 263 -18.00 18.28 -9.87
N ALA A 264 -16.84 18.88 -10.13
CA ALA A 264 -16.61 20.32 -9.98
C ALA A 264 -17.21 21.14 -11.15
N TYR A 265 -17.59 20.50 -12.26
CA TYR A 265 -18.20 21.16 -13.41
C TYR A 265 -19.72 21.19 -13.27
N GLU A 266 -20.24 22.30 -12.75
CA GLU A 266 -21.68 22.46 -12.46
C GLU A 266 -22.57 22.67 -13.69
N ARG A 267 -22.01 23.11 -14.82
CA ARG A 267 -22.76 23.34 -16.07
C ARG A 267 -22.44 22.25 -17.08
N GLU A 268 -23.48 21.59 -17.57
CA GLU A 268 -23.37 20.53 -18.58
C GLU A 268 -22.71 21.00 -19.89
N ASP A 269 -22.92 22.27 -20.26
CA ASP A 269 -22.40 22.86 -21.51
C ASP A 269 -20.91 23.27 -21.44
N THR A 270 -20.25 23.11 -20.29
CA THR A 270 -18.83 23.50 -20.14
C THR A 270 -17.94 22.33 -20.55
N GLU A 271 -16.97 22.58 -21.44
CA GLU A 271 -15.94 21.58 -21.77
C GLU A 271 -15.19 21.19 -20.47
N LYS A 272 -15.41 19.96 -20.02
CA LYS A 272 -14.72 19.40 -18.85
C LYS A 272 -13.29 19.08 -19.26
N ILE A 273 -12.32 19.68 -18.59
CA ILE A 273 -10.89 19.49 -18.89
C ILE A 273 -10.18 19.07 -17.62
N ILE A 274 -9.65 17.85 -17.62
CA ILE A 274 -8.79 17.37 -16.54
C ILE A 274 -7.35 17.36 -17.03
N GLU A 275 -6.50 18.13 -16.35
CA GLU A 275 -5.06 18.13 -16.57
C GLU A 275 -4.40 17.19 -15.56
N PHE A 276 -3.75 16.15 -16.05
CA PHE A 276 -2.87 15.28 -15.28
C PHE A 276 -1.42 15.67 -15.51
N ARG A 277 -0.71 15.95 -14.43
CA ARG A 277 0.67 16.42 -14.47
C ARG A 277 1.53 15.59 -13.52
N VAL A 278 2.72 15.24 -13.99
CA VAL A 278 3.68 14.48 -13.16
C VAL A 278 5.01 15.21 -13.14
N GLU A 279 5.44 15.61 -11.95
CA GLU A 279 6.63 16.42 -11.74
C GLU A 279 7.54 15.81 -10.66
N PRO A 280 8.88 15.88 -10.83
CA PRO A 280 9.82 15.47 -9.81
C PRO A 280 9.74 16.39 -8.59
N VAL A 281 9.85 15.82 -7.39
CA VAL A 281 10.01 16.59 -6.16
C VAL A 281 11.48 16.58 -5.77
N ASN A 282 12.09 17.77 -5.76
CA ASN A 282 13.50 17.93 -5.39
C ASN A 282 13.61 18.16 -3.88
N ASN A 283 14.54 17.44 -3.24
CA ASN A 283 14.87 17.49 -1.81
C ASN A 283 13.79 16.90 -0.87
N GLY A 284 14.20 15.92 -0.06
CA GLY A 284 13.34 15.28 0.95
C GLY A 284 12.98 13.82 0.67
N PRO A 285 12.03 13.24 1.44
CA PRO A 285 11.59 11.85 1.31
C PRO A 285 10.73 11.57 0.07
N LEU A 286 10.13 12.60 -0.53
CA LEU A 286 9.20 12.48 -1.65
C LEU A 286 9.97 12.41 -2.98
N ALA A 287 9.48 11.60 -3.92
CA ALA A 287 10.11 11.43 -5.22
C ALA A 287 9.38 12.21 -6.32
N CYS A 288 8.06 12.13 -6.33
CA CYS A 288 7.23 12.60 -7.44
C CYS A 288 5.90 13.13 -6.94
N ALA A 289 5.42 14.17 -7.60
CA ALA A 289 4.10 14.76 -7.44
C ALA A 289 3.22 14.34 -8.63
N PHE A 290 2.05 13.79 -8.33
CA PHE A 290 1.00 13.45 -9.29
C PHE A 290 -0.15 14.44 -9.09
N CYS A 291 -0.29 15.38 -10.01
CA CYS A 291 -1.24 16.48 -9.92
C CYS A 291 -2.44 16.22 -10.83
N ILE A 292 -3.64 16.35 -10.27
CA ILE A 292 -4.90 16.40 -11.01
C ILE A 292 -5.46 17.81 -10.85
N ASN A 293 -5.59 18.52 -11.97
CA ASN A 293 -6.10 19.87 -12.01
C ASN A 293 -7.37 19.97 -12.85
N ASP A 294 -8.42 20.54 -12.28
CA ASP A 294 -9.65 20.90 -12.97
C ASP A 294 -9.78 22.41 -13.16
N ARG A 295 -10.79 22.80 -13.95
CA ARG A 295 -11.21 24.19 -14.16
C ARG A 295 -12.68 24.38 -13.78
N GLY A 296 -13.15 23.61 -12.80
CA GLY A 296 -14.51 23.65 -12.30
C GLY A 296 -14.77 24.83 -11.38
N SER A 297 -15.80 24.72 -10.55
CA SER A 297 -16.25 25.80 -9.66
C SER A 297 -15.26 26.16 -8.55
N GLY A 298 -14.28 25.29 -8.27
CA GLY A 298 -13.30 25.47 -7.20
C GLY A 298 -13.93 25.43 -5.80
N ILE A 299 -13.10 25.61 -4.77
CA ILE A 299 -13.47 25.44 -3.37
C ILE A 299 -13.21 26.74 -2.60
N LYS A 300 -14.16 27.15 -1.76
CA LYS A 300 -14.01 28.32 -0.89
C LYS A 300 -12.96 28.04 0.19
N ALA A 301 -12.14 29.04 0.52
CA ALA A 301 -11.12 28.92 1.56
C ALA A 301 -11.66 28.49 2.93
N SER A 302 -12.89 28.89 3.29
CA SER A 302 -13.56 28.49 4.54
C SER A 302 -13.90 26.99 4.61
N VAL A 303 -13.94 26.32 3.45
CA VAL A 303 -14.31 24.91 3.30
C VAL A 303 -13.09 24.01 3.20
N LEU A 304 -11.97 24.51 2.67
CA LEU A 304 -10.71 23.75 2.47
C LEU A 304 -10.27 22.93 3.70
N PRO A 305 -10.34 23.41 4.96
CA PRO A 305 -9.93 22.62 6.12
C PRO A 305 -10.72 21.32 6.31
N ASN A 306 -11.93 21.23 5.75
CA ASN A 306 -12.86 20.13 5.97
C ASN A 306 -12.97 19.19 4.77
N VAL A 307 -12.30 19.45 3.64
CA VAL A 307 -12.49 18.66 2.39
C VAL A 307 -12.05 17.20 2.50
N PHE A 308 -11.09 16.92 3.38
CA PHE A 308 -10.66 15.55 3.72
C PHE A 308 -11.45 14.97 4.91
N SER A 309 -12.39 15.73 5.48
CA SER A 309 -13.26 15.23 6.53
C SER A 309 -14.31 14.28 5.94
N PRO A 310 -14.58 13.14 6.59
CA PRO A 310 -15.59 12.21 6.14
C PRO A 310 -16.98 12.82 6.05
N PHE A 311 -17.76 12.36 5.06
CA PHE A 311 -19.13 12.82 4.76
C PHE A 311 -19.26 14.31 4.46
N PHE A 312 -18.15 15.05 4.42
CA PHE A 312 -18.16 16.45 4.07
C PHE A 312 -18.35 16.60 2.56
N THR A 313 -19.42 17.28 2.17
CA THR A 313 -19.68 17.61 0.77
C THR A 313 -20.52 18.87 0.68
N THR A 314 -20.22 19.71 -0.30
CA THR A 314 -21.07 20.84 -0.71
C THR A 314 -21.95 20.48 -1.91
N LYS A 315 -21.76 19.28 -2.49
CA LYS A 315 -22.43 18.81 -3.70
C LYS A 315 -23.62 17.92 -3.34
N THR A 316 -24.78 18.19 -3.95
CA THR A 316 -26.00 17.39 -3.79
C THR A 316 -25.82 15.99 -4.39
N GLY A 317 -26.41 14.96 -3.78
CA GLY A 317 -26.32 13.57 -4.24
C GLY A 317 -25.01 12.85 -3.93
N HIS A 318 -23.98 13.57 -3.49
CA HIS A 318 -22.68 12.98 -3.16
C HIS A 318 -22.62 12.52 -1.70
N ILE A 319 -21.80 11.51 -1.43
CA ILE A 319 -21.60 10.97 -0.08
C ILE A 319 -20.55 11.77 0.70
N GLY A 320 -19.61 12.44 0.03
CA GLY A 320 -18.54 13.19 0.69
C GLY A 320 -17.40 12.31 1.24
N MET A 321 -17.21 11.11 0.67
CA MET A 321 -16.16 10.17 1.11
C MET A 321 -14.97 10.07 0.15
N GLY A 322 -15.05 10.61 -1.07
CA GLY A 322 -14.01 10.45 -2.10
C GLY A 322 -12.64 10.98 -1.67
N LEU A 323 -12.56 12.25 -1.28
CA LEU A 323 -11.27 12.84 -0.86
C LEU A 323 -10.78 12.27 0.49
N THR A 324 -11.68 11.91 1.39
CA THR A 324 -11.32 11.19 2.63
C THR A 324 -10.64 9.86 2.31
N PHE A 325 -11.18 9.13 1.33
CA PHE A 325 -10.63 7.85 0.87
C PHE A 325 -9.26 8.02 0.21
N ALA A 326 -9.12 9.01 -0.68
CA ALA A 326 -7.84 9.34 -1.30
C ALA A 326 -6.77 9.69 -0.25
N HIS A 327 -7.11 10.54 0.72
CA HIS A 327 -6.21 10.89 1.83
C HIS A 327 -5.77 9.65 2.62
N ARG A 328 -6.71 8.76 2.98
CA ARG A 328 -6.37 7.55 3.72
C ARG A 328 -5.49 6.59 2.93
N ILE A 329 -5.76 6.43 1.63
CA ILE A 329 -4.91 5.63 0.75
C ILE A 329 -3.48 6.19 0.77
N MET A 330 -3.32 7.51 0.63
CA MET A 330 -1.99 8.12 0.61
C MET A 330 -1.24 7.92 1.92
N GLU A 331 -1.91 8.04 3.07
CA GLU A 331 -1.30 7.70 4.38
C GLU A 331 -0.80 6.26 4.41
N GLU A 332 -1.59 5.30 3.91
CA GLU A 332 -1.20 3.89 3.89
C GLU A 332 -0.06 3.59 2.92
N GLN A 333 0.08 4.40 1.88
CA GLN A 333 1.21 4.34 0.96
C GLN A 333 2.45 5.09 1.44
N ILE A 334 2.43 5.66 2.65
CA ILE A 334 3.53 6.48 3.18
C ILE A 334 3.78 7.68 2.24
N GLY A 335 2.70 8.17 1.64
CA GLY A 335 2.67 9.36 0.81
C GLY A 335 1.92 10.48 1.51
N ASP A 336 1.60 11.51 0.74
CA ASP A 336 0.85 12.68 1.23
C ASP A 336 -0.09 13.19 0.13
N ILE A 337 -1.10 13.99 0.50
CA ILE A 337 -2.00 14.65 -0.44
C ILE A 337 -2.17 16.13 -0.07
N ALA A 338 -1.97 17.00 -1.04
CA ALA A 338 -2.21 18.43 -0.91
C ALA A 338 -3.35 18.87 -1.82
N ILE A 339 -3.99 19.98 -1.44
CA ILE A 339 -5.06 20.60 -2.21
C ILE A 339 -4.84 22.11 -2.27
N GLU A 340 -4.95 22.66 -3.47
CA GLU A 340 -4.97 24.08 -3.76
C GLU A 340 -6.21 24.38 -4.58
N SER A 341 -6.99 25.37 -4.16
CA SER A 341 -8.22 25.73 -4.87
C SER A 341 -8.62 27.16 -4.61
N SER A 342 -9.30 27.76 -5.57
CA SER A 342 -9.94 29.05 -5.41
C SER A 342 -11.26 29.08 -6.17
N PRO A 343 -12.30 29.78 -5.67
CA PRO A 343 -13.58 29.85 -6.36
C PRO A 343 -13.43 30.36 -7.81
N GLY A 344 -14.01 29.61 -8.75
CA GLY A 344 -13.99 29.91 -10.19
C GLY A 344 -12.67 29.66 -10.90
N ALA A 345 -11.61 29.26 -10.19
CA ALA A 345 -10.29 28.95 -10.76
C ALA A 345 -10.02 27.44 -10.91
N GLY A 346 -10.92 26.59 -10.39
CA GLY A 346 -10.76 25.15 -10.33
C GLY A 346 -10.02 24.67 -9.07
N THR A 347 -9.65 23.39 -9.08
CA THR A 347 -8.96 22.72 -7.97
C THR A 347 -7.77 21.92 -8.49
N SER A 348 -6.65 22.03 -7.79
CA SER A 348 -5.46 21.20 -7.99
C SER A 348 -5.26 20.30 -6.76
N LEU A 349 -5.30 19.00 -6.97
CA LEU A 349 -4.97 17.99 -5.97
C LEU A 349 -3.63 17.34 -6.34
N THR A 350 -2.71 17.32 -5.39
CA THR A 350 -1.35 16.78 -5.59
C THR A 350 -1.11 15.61 -4.66
N LEU A 351 -0.90 14.43 -5.23
CA LEU A 351 -0.57 13.20 -4.51
C LEU A 351 0.94 13.00 -4.58
N TYR A 352 1.58 12.83 -3.42
CA TYR A 352 3.01 12.65 -3.30
C TYR A 352 3.34 11.21 -2.96
N LEU A 353 4.22 10.60 -3.75
CA LEU A 353 4.79 9.29 -3.43
C LEU A 353 6.22 9.43 -2.90
N SER A 354 6.51 8.66 -1.87
CA SER A 354 7.83 8.59 -1.27
C SER A 354 8.83 7.90 -2.20
N LYS A 355 10.08 8.37 -2.16
CA LYS A 355 11.22 7.66 -2.73
C LYS A 355 11.26 6.26 -2.16
N GLU A 356 11.66 5.31 -2.99
CA GLU A 356 12.10 4.03 -2.48
C GLU A 356 13.26 4.26 -1.51
N ARG A 357 12.99 4.06 -0.22
CA ARG A 357 13.98 4.03 0.85
C ARG A 357 14.25 2.60 1.34
N ARG A 358 13.72 1.59 0.64
CA ARG A 358 14.19 0.21 0.84
C ARG A 358 15.68 0.21 0.52
N ARG A 359 16.47 -0.47 1.35
CA ARG A 359 17.92 -0.58 1.18
C ARG A 359 18.19 -0.97 -0.29
N GLU A 360 19.20 -0.36 -0.94
CA GLU A 360 19.60 -0.63 -2.34
C GLU A 360 19.70 -2.14 -2.66
N ILE A 361 19.87 -2.93 -1.60
CA ILE A 361 19.93 -4.38 -1.54
C ILE A 361 18.81 -5.12 -2.27
N ARG A 362 17.65 -4.50 -2.55
CA ARG A 362 16.54 -5.18 -3.22
C ARG A 362 16.44 -4.92 -4.73
N ILE A 363 17.14 -3.90 -5.25
CA ILE A 363 16.76 -3.28 -6.54
C ILE A 363 17.89 -3.15 -7.55
N LYS A 364 19.13 -3.30 -7.11
CA LYS A 364 20.31 -3.21 -7.96
C LYS A 364 21.37 -4.14 -7.40
N LYS A 365 22.08 -4.88 -8.25
CA LYS A 365 23.31 -5.55 -7.81
C LYS A 365 24.28 -4.46 -7.34
N ILE A 366 24.43 -4.33 -6.03
CA ILE A 366 25.39 -3.40 -5.43
C ILE A 366 26.77 -3.94 -5.72
#